data_AF-A0AAW2PZQ6-F1
#
_entry.id   AF-A0AAW2PZQ6-F1
#
_cell.length_a   1.000
_cell.length_b   1.000
_cell.length_c   1.000
_cell.angle_alpha   90.00
_cell.angle_beta   90.00
_cell.angle_gamma   90.00
#
_symmetry.space_group_name_H-M   'P 1'
#
loop_
_entity.id
_entity.type
_entity.pdbx_description
1 polymer ?
#
loop_
_entity_poly.entity_id
_entity_poly.type
_entity_poly.pdbx_seq_one_letter_code
_entity_poly.pdbx_strand_id
1 'polypeptide(L)'
;MVGGAGVIFVSLEKQVLTYYIVLNELCSNNVAEYHALIIGLQMASEMGIIEMEVNGDSKLIINQLLNIYEVKKEDLVPFLLAGATPTQTFRECDSESYPEERK
;
A
#
# COMPACT_ATOMS: atom_id res chain seq x y z
N MET A 1 8.82 -11.46 -15.76
CA MET A 1 9.69 -11.02 -14.65
C MET A 1 9.00 -11.39 -13.37
N VAL A 2 9.75 -11.95 -12.42
CA VAL A 2 9.33 -12.06 -11.01
C VAL A 2 9.07 -10.63 -10.53
N GLY A 3 7.87 -10.34 -10.01
CA GLY A 3 7.57 -8.99 -9.55
C GLY A 3 8.00 -8.77 -8.09
N GLY A 4 7.90 -7.53 -7.65
CA GLY A 4 8.24 -7.15 -6.28
C GLY A 4 7.37 -6.00 -5.80
N ALA A 5 7.19 -5.93 -4.49
CA ALA A 5 6.38 -4.96 -3.79
C ALA A 5 7.25 -4.20 -2.79
N GLY A 6 7.12 -2.87 -2.75
CA GLY A 6 7.82 -2.01 -1.79
C GLY A 6 6.85 -1.40 -0.79
N VAL A 7 7.22 -1.39 0.49
CA VAL A 7 6.46 -0.72 1.55
C VAL A 7 7.40 0.19 2.33
N ILE A 8 6.99 1.42 2.57
CA ILE A 8 7.75 2.40 3.35
C ILE A 8 6.87 2.88 4.50
N PHE A 9 7.37 2.72 5.73
CA PHE A 9 6.79 3.36 6.90
C PHE A 9 7.60 4.59 7.27
N VAL A 10 6.92 5.71 7.45
CA VAL A 10 7.52 6.96 7.91
C VAL A 10 6.85 7.35 9.23
N SER A 11 7.63 7.45 10.30
CA SER A 11 7.13 7.93 11.59
C SER A 11 7.07 9.46 11.64
N LEU A 12 6.35 10.01 12.62
CA LEU A 12 6.32 11.47 12.87
C LEU A 12 7.71 12.05 13.22
N GLU A 13 8.60 11.21 13.75
CA GLU A 13 10.00 11.56 14.03
C GLU A 13 10.90 11.48 12.79
N LYS A 14 10.31 11.25 11.61
CA LYS A 14 11.00 11.05 10.31
C LYS A 14 11.90 9.82 10.28
N GLN A 15 11.61 8.82 11.12
CA GLN A 15 12.25 7.52 10.98
C GLN A 15 11.63 6.80 9.79
N VAL A 16 12.46 6.15 8.97
CA VAL A 16 12.03 5.48 7.75
C VAL A 16 12.36 3.99 7.86
N LEU A 17 11.36 3.14 7.68
CA LEU A 17 11.53 1.70 7.54
C LEU A 17 11.09 1.27 6.14
N THR A 18 12.01 0.68 5.39
CA THR A 18 11.78 0.24 4.02
C THR A 18 11.79 -1.27 3.95
N TYR A 19 10.72 -1.84 3.38
CA TYR A 19 10.58 -3.27 3.14
C TYR A 19 10.43 -3.53 1.64
N TYR A 20 11.18 -4.52 1.16
CA TYR A 20 11.06 -5.02 -0.21
C TYR A 20 10.65 -6.49 -0.17
N ILE A 21 9.57 -6.79 -0.87
CA ILE A 21 8.94 -8.11 -0.91
C ILE A 21 9.13 -8.64 -2.33
N VAL A 22 9.76 -9.82 -2.43
CA VAL A 22 9.87 -10.55 -3.69
C VAL A 22 8.61 -11.40 -3.85
N LEU A 23 7.88 -11.22 -4.94
CA LEU A 23 6.70 -12.02 -5.25
C LEU A 23 7.16 -13.20 -6.10
N ASN A 24 6.99 -14.43 -5.62
CA ASN A 24 7.46 -15.64 -6.32
C ASN A 24 6.63 -16.02 -7.56
N GLU A 25 5.91 -15.05 -8.13
CA GLU A 25 5.01 -15.24 -9.26
C GLU A 25 5.15 -14.12 -10.31
N LEU A 26 4.70 -14.41 -11.52
CA LEU A 26 4.55 -13.40 -12.56
C LEU A 26 3.33 -12.55 -12.22
N CYS A 27 3.56 -11.34 -11.72
CA CYS A 27 2.49 -10.40 -11.39
C CYS A 27 2.56 -9.15 -12.29
N SER A 28 1.39 -8.59 -12.60
CA SER A 28 1.30 -7.25 -13.18
C SER A 28 1.61 -6.19 -12.11
N ASN A 29 1.89 -4.95 -12.52
CA ASN A 29 2.14 -3.84 -11.59
C ASN A 29 1.00 -3.70 -10.57
N ASN A 30 -0.25 -3.69 -11.03
CA ASN A 30 -1.42 -3.60 -10.13
C ASN A 30 -1.43 -4.73 -9.09
N VAL A 31 -1.07 -5.97 -9.49
CA VAL A 31 -1.01 -7.10 -8.55
C VAL A 31 0.11 -6.86 -7.52
N ALA A 32 1.29 -6.41 -7.96
CA ALA A 32 2.38 -6.09 -7.05
C ALA A 32 2.01 -4.96 -6.06
N GLU A 33 1.32 -3.91 -6.51
CA GLU A 33 0.83 -2.82 -5.66
C GLU A 33 -0.21 -3.30 -4.64
N TYR A 34 -1.13 -4.19 -5.01
CA TYR A 34 -2.04 -4.80 -4.02
C TYR A 34 -1.28 -5.61 -2.98
N HIS A 35 -0.30 -6.42 -3.40
CA HIS A 35 0.52 -7.16 -2.45
C HIS A 35 1.27 -6.22 -1.50
N ALA A 36 1.83 -5.12 -2.01
CA ALA A 36 2.47 -4.09 -1.19
C ALA A 36 1.50 -3.52 -0.15
N LEU A 37 0.30 -3.13 -0.57
CA LEU A 37 -0.71 -2.58 0.32
C LEU A 37 -1.15 -3.58 1.39
N ILE A 38 -1.49 -4.80 1.00
CA ILE A 38 -1.97 -5.85 1.93
C ILE A 38 -0.90 -6.17 2.97
N ILE A 39 0.33 -6.41 2.53
CA ILE A 39 1.44 -6.76 3.42
C ILE A 39 1.80 -5.55 4.28
N GLY A 40 1.76 -4.33 3.75
CA GLY A 40 1.96 -3.10 4.51
C GLY A 40 0.92 -2.91 5.63
N LEU A 41 -0.35 -3.13 5.34
CA LEU A 41 -1.42 -3.05 6.34
C LEU A 41 -1.29 -4.13 7.42
N GLN A 42 -0.94 -5.35 7.03
CA GLN A 42 -0.69 -6.42 7.99
C GLN A 42 0.51 -6.10 8.90
N MET A 43 1.63 -5.64 8.33
CA MET A 43 2.79 -5.21 9.10
C MET A 43 2.45 -4.07 10.06
N ALA A 44 1.65 -3.08 9.62
CA ALA A 44 1.21 -1.99 10.48
C ALA A 44 0.39 -2.50 11.68
N SER A 45 -0.51 -3.44 11.43
CA SER A 45 -1.32 -4.08 12.47
C SER A 45 -0.45 -4.87 13.46
N GLU A 46 0.51 -5.65 12.97
CA GLU A 46 1.47 -6.40 13.80
C GLU A 46 2.39 -5.47 14.62
N MET A 47 2.72 -4.30 14.09
CA MET A 47 3.47 -3.25 14.79
C MET A 47 2.62 -2.48 15.82
N GLY A 48 1.31 -2.73 15.89
CA GLY A 48 0.39 -2.02 16.79
C GLY A 48 0.14 -0.57 16.37
N ILE A 49 0.30 -0.24 15.09
CA ILE A 49 0.01 1.10 14.56
C ILE A 49 -1.50 1.29 14.54
N ILE A 50 -1.98 2.26 15.32
CA ILE A 50 -3.41 2.55 15.46
C ILE A 50 -3.93 3.57 14.44
N GLU A 51 -3.08 4.49 13.98
CA GLU A 51 -3.41 5.57 13.05
C GLU A 51 -2.30 5.69 12.01
N MET A 52 -2.68 5.74 10.74
CA MET A 52 -1.75 5.88 9.62
C MET A 52 -2.41 6.52 8.41
N GLU A 53 -1.59 7.27 7.66
CA GLU A 53 -1.92 7.74 6.31
C GLU A 53 -1.30 6.76 5.32
N VAL A 54 -2.13 6.20 4.44
CA VAL A 54 -1.70 5.28 3.38
C VAL A 54 -1.61 6.05 2.08
N ASN A 55 -0.39 6.09 1.54
CA ASN A 55 -0.09 6.78 0.30
C ASN A 55 0.20 5.75 -0.79
N GLY A 56 -0.50 5.85 -1.91
CA GLY A 56 -0.28 5.03 -3.09
C GLY A 56 -0.29 5.89 -4.35
N ASP A 57 0.58 5.57 -5.29
CA ASP A 57 0.64 6.12 -6.65
C ASP A 57 -0.50 5.58 -7.55
N SER A 58 -1.06 4.44 -7.18
CA SER A 58 -2.13 3.78 -7.91
C SER A 58 -3.51 4.38 -7.61
N LYS A 59 -3.92 5.31 -8.49
CA LYS A 59 -5.28 5.91 -8.47
C LYS A 59 -6.39 4.86 -8.42
N LEU A 60 -6.20 3.73 -9.12
CA LEU A 60 -7.17 2.63 -9.12
C LEU A 60 -7.36 2.04 -7.72
N ILE A 61 -6.26 1.71 -7.05
CA ILE A 61 -6.27 1.06 -5.73
C ILE A 61 -6.78 2.02 -4.67
N ILE A 62 -6.34 3.29 -4.70
CA ILE A 62 -6.82 4.33 -3.78
C ILE A 62 -8.34 4.55 -3.94
N ASN A 63 -8.83 4.65 -5.18
CA ASN A 63 -10.27 4.83 -5.41
C ASN A 63 -11.10 3.60 -4.98
N GLN A 64 -10.54 2.40 -5.04
CA GLN A 64 -11.22 1.21 -4.51
C GLN A 64 -11.23 1.17 -2.98
N LEU A 65 -10.14 1.58 -2.32
CA LEU A 65 -10.09 1.76 -0.86
C LEU A 65 -11.10 2.80 -0.36
N LEU A 66 -11.29 3.87 -1.14
CA LEU A 66 -12.28 4.91 -0.87
C LEU A 66 -13.72 4.52 -1.25
N ASN A 67 -13.96 3.27 -1.69
CA ASN A 67 -15.25 2.79 -2.21
C ASN A 67 -15.81 3.62 -3.39
N ILE A 68 -14.95 4.36 -4.10
CA ILE A 68 -15.32 5.10 -5.32
C ILE A 68 -15.44 4.14 -6.50
N TYR A 69 -14.56 3.13 -6.56
CA TYR A 69 -14.56 2.08 -7.57
C TYR A 69 -14.85 0.71 -6.97
N GLU A 70 -15.56 -0.12 -7.72
CA GLU A 70 -15.83 -1.50 -7.33
C GLU A 70 -14.56 -2.37 -7.51
N VAL A 71 -14.32 -3.22 -6.52
CA VAL A 71 -13.26 -4.22 -6.56
C VAL A 71 -13.80 -5.46 -7.26
N LYS A 72 -13.42 -5.65 -8.52
CA LYS A 72 -13.89 -6.79 -9.33
C LYS A 72 -13.21 -8.12 -8.99
N LYS A 73 -12.11 -8.10 -8.24
CA LYS A 73 -11.40 -9.30 -7.81
C LYS A 73 -11.85 -9.67 -6.40
N GLU A 74 -12.66 -10.71 -6.31
CA GLU A 74 -13.24 -11.20 -5.05
C GLU A 74 -12.16 -11.52 -3.99
N ASP A 75 -10.99 -12.00 -4.40
CA ASP A 75 -9.87 -12.32 -3.49
C ASP A 75 -9.30 -11.09 -2.76
N LEU A 76 -9.52 -9.88 -3.28
CA LEU A 76 -9.02 -8.62 -2.70
C LEU A 76 -10.02 -7.97 -1.75
N VAL A 77 -11.30 -8.33 -1.86
CA VAL A 77 -12.39 -7.77 -1.04
C VAL A 77 -12.17 -7.99 0.46
N PRO A 78 -11.77 -9.19 0.95
CA PRO A 78 -11.55 -9.41 2.38
C PRO A 78 -10.41 -8.56 2.94
N PHE A 79 -9.35 -8.34 2.16
CA PHE A 79 -8.18 -7.59 2.63
C PHE A 79 -8.45 -6.09 2.66
N LEU A 80 -9.19 -5.56 1.69
CA LEU A 80 -9.60 -4.16 1.71
C LEU A 80 -10.60 -3.90 2.84
N LEU A 81 -11.52 -4.84 3.10
CA LEU A 81 -12.47 -4.77 4.22
C LEU A 81 -11.80 -4.95 5.60
N ALA A 82 -10.80 -5.82 5.73
CA ALA A 82 -10.08 -6.07 6.98
C ALA A 82 -9.02 -4.98 7.27
N GLY A 83 -8.44 -4.41 6.22
CA GLY A 83 -7.47 -3.33 6.31
C GLY A 83 -8.09 -2.00 6.71
N ALA A 84 -9.30 -1.69 6.22
CA ALA A 84 -10.01 -0.44 6.49
C ALA A 84 -10.57 -0.37 7.92
N THR A 85 -9.69 -0.18 8.91
CA THR A 85 -10.11 0.29 10.24
C THR A 85 -10.46 1.79 10.18
N PRO A 86 -11.39 2.30 11.02
CA PRO A 86 -11.83 3.70 10.99
C PRO A 86 -10.72 4.76 11.11
N THR A 87 -9.53 4.37 11.57
CA THR A 87 -8.37 5.23 11.84
C THR A 87 -7.36 5.31 10.69
N GLN A 88 -7.61 4.64 9.56
CA GLN A 88 -6.78 4.77 8.37
C GLN A 88 -7.35 5.81 7.41
N THR A 89 -6.49 6.71 6.93
CA THR A 89 -6.84 7.64 5.87
C THR A 89 -6.04 7.30 4.62
N PHE A 90 -6.69 7.33 3.46
CA PHE A 90 -6.06 7.01 2.18
C PHE A 90 -5.85 8.30 1.38
N ARG A 91 -4.65 8.47 0.84
CA ARG A 91 -4.30 9.61 -0.03
C ARG A 91 -3.64 9.11 -1.31
N GLU A 92 -4.09 9.67 -2.44
CA GLU A 92 -3.39 9.52 -3.71
C GLU A 92 -2.09 10.32 -3.66
N CYS A 93 -0.96 9.67 -3.93
CA CYS A 93 0.32 10.34 -3.99
C CYS A 93 0.57 10.81 -5.42
N ASP A 94 0.52 12.13 -5.64
CA ASP A 94 1.12 12.70 -6.85
C ASP A 94 2.64 12.49 -6.74
N SER A 95 3.19 11.71 -7.66
CA SER A 95 4.58 11.22 -7.68
C SER A 95 5.66 12.31 -7.74
N GLU A 96 5.31 13.58 -7.55
CA GLU A 96 6.18 14.74 -7.63
C GLU A 96 6.77 15.16 -6.25
N SER A 97 6.41 14.48 -5.16
CA SER A 97 6.77 14.89 -3.79
C SER A 97 7.98 14.21 -3.17
N TYR A 98 8.53 13.15 -3.80
CA TYR A 98 9.74 12.50 -3.31
C TYR A 98 10.95 12.97 -4.12
N PRO A 99 11.98 13.57 -3.51
CA PRO A 99 13.18 13.94 -4.24
C PRO A 99 13.80 12.66 -4.79
N GLU A 100 13.85 12.52 -6.12
CA GLU A 100 14.64 11.49 -6.77
C GLU A 100 16.09 11.61 -6.26
N GLU A 101 16.54 10.60 -5.52
CA GLU A 101 17.97 10.40 -5.33
C GLU A 101 18.56 10.15 -6.71
N ARG A 102 19.18 11.21 -7.26
CA ARG A 102 19.99 11.17 -8.47
C ARG A 102 20.97 10.01 -8.36
N LYS A 103 20.85 9.06 -9.28
CA LYS A 103 22.00 8.25 -9.71
C LYS A 103 22.91 9.07 -10.61
#